data_AF-M4GWQ0-F1
#
_entry.id   AF-M4GWQ0-F1
#
_cell.length_a   1.000
_cell.length_b   1.000
_cell.length_c   1.000
_cell.angle_alpha   90.00
_cell.angle_beta   90.00
_cell.angle_gamma   90.00
#
_symmetry.space_group_name_H-M   'P 1'
#
loop_
_entity.id
_entity.type
_entity.pdbx_description
1 polymer ?
#
loop_
_entity_poly.entity_id
_entity_poly.type
_entity_poly.pdbx_seq_one_letter_code
_entity_poly.pdbx_strand_id
1 'polypeptide(L)'
;MNTLLNRLARNRHSVVDLLCVISDIEGKLMEIDAFETLRINCSPDDDGFTDNDYQIFEIAHCLGETFGLNFIPENYSHYFNDVILLGKKIGQGFWDKPFQNGVLEGKHSCREFSSCPEECGDFDSYIKWLSRVH
;
A
#
# COMPACT_ATOMS: atom_id res chain seq x y z
N MET A 1 -12.24 0.53 4.18
CA MET A 1 -11.22 -0.31 4.87
C MET A 1 -10.39 -0.95 3.76
N ASN A 2 -9.07 -0.76 3.77
CA ASN A 2 -8.26 -0.84 2.56
C ASN A 2 -7.98 -2.31 2.16
N THR A 3 -8.65 -2.80 1.12
CA THR A 3 -8.57 -4.20 0.64
C THR A 3 -7.14 -4.64 0.33
N LEU A 4 -6.29 -3.71 -0.13
CA LEU A 4 -4.89 -4.01 -0.45
C LEU A 4 -4.04 -4.23 0.80
N LEU A 5 -4.18 -3.39 1.83
CA LEU A 5 -3.48 -3.57 3.10
C LEU A 5 -3.85 -4.89 3.77
N ASN A 6 -5.15 -5.26 3.77
CA ASN A 6 -5.62 -6.53 4.32
C ASN A 6 -4.98 -7.73 3.59
N ARG A 7 -4.86 -7.64 2.26
CA ARG A 7 -4.18 -8.66 1.43
C ARG A 7 -2.70 -8.75 1.76
N LEU A 8 -2.00 -7.63 1.93
CA LEU A 8 -0.60 -7.61 2.33
C LEU A 8 -0.40 -8.22 3.72
N ALA A 9 -1.23 -7.84 4.69
CA ALA A 9 -1.20 -8.36 6.06
C ALA A 9 -1.46 -9.89 6.13
N ARG A 10 -2.39 -10.40 5.31
CA ARG A 10 -2.74 -11.83 5.24
C ARG A 10 -1.59 -12.67 4.69
N ASN A 11 -0.91 -12.16 3.67
CA ASN A 11 0.10 -12.91 2.93
C ASN A 11 1.53 -12.73 3.47
N ARG A 12 1.73 -11.90 4.50
CA ARG A 12 3.06 -11.59 5.07
C ARG A 12 3.88 -12.80 5.55
N HIS A 13 3.23 -13.93 5.85
CA HIS A 13 3.90 -15.16 6.32
C HIS A 13 4.34 -16.09 5.18
N SER A 14 3.97 -15.78 3.94
CA SER A 14 4.28 -16.57 2.75
C SER A 14 4.92 -15.67 1.71
N VAL A 15 6.18 -15.93 1.42
CA VAL A 15 6.93 -15.15 0.42
C VAL A 15 6.26 -15.22 -0.94
N VAL A 16 5.78 -16.40 -1.34
CA VAL A 16 5.10 -16.59 -2.63
C VAL A 16 3.85 -15.74 -2.70
N ASP A 17 3.02 -15.76 -1.65
CA ASP A 17 1.78 -14.99 -1.66
C ASP A 17 2.05 -13.48 -1.61
N LEU A 18 3.10 -13.05 -0.88
CA LEU A 18 3.53 -11.65 -0.87
C LEU A 18 3.99 -11.20 -2.26
N LEU A 19 4.77 -12.04 -2.97
CA LEU A 19 5.19 -11.75 -4.34
C LEU A 19 3.98 -11.67 -5.28
N CYS A 20 3.00 -12.56 -5.16
CA CYS A 20 1.75 -12.47 -5.94
C CYS A 20 1.03 -11.14 -5.72
N VAL A 21 0.92 -10.68 -4.46
CA VAL A 21 0.28 -9.38 -4.17
C VAL A 21 1.11 -8.22 -4.74
N ILE A 22 2.45 -8.27 -4.64
CA ILE A 22 3.33 -7.25 -5.22
C ILE A 22 3.18 -7.20 -6.75
N SER A 23 3.15 -8.36 -7.42
CA SER A 23 2.94 -8.44 -8.87
C SER A 23 1.55 -7.94 -9.30
N ASP A 24 0.52 -8.16 -8.49
CA ASP A 24 -0.81 -7.60 -8.77
C ASP A 24 -0.80 -6.07 -8.69
N ILE A 25 -0.07 -5.48 -7.74
CA ILE A 25 0.10 -4.03 -7.62
C ILE A 25 0.88 -3.48 -8.83
N GLU A 26 1.97 -4.15 -9.20
CA GLU A 26 2.76 -3.81 -10.38
C GLU A 26 1.89 -3.81 -11.65
N GLY A 27 1.12 -4.88 -11.86
CA GLY A 27 0.20 -5.00 -13.00
C GLY A 27 -0.86 -3.90 -12.99
N LYS A 28 -1.37 -3.53 -11.82
CA LYS A 28 -2.35 -2.45 -11.68
C LYS A 28 -1.76 -1.08 -12.04
N LEU A 29 -0.53 -0.81 -11.61
CA LEU A 29 0.20 0.40 -11.98
C LEU A 29 0.44 0.44 -13.51
N MET A 30 0.85 -0.67 -14.12
CA MET A 30 1.02 -0.75 -15.57
C MET A 30 -0.30 -0.55 -16.34
N GLU A 31 -1.41 -1.07 -15.82
CA GLU A 31 -2.75 -0.82 -16.38
C GLU A 31 -3.08 0.68 -16.34
N ILE A 32 -2.84 1.34 -15.20
CA ILE A 32 -3.07 2.78 -15.05
C ILE A 32 -2.22 3.59 -16.03
N ASP A 33 -0.92 3.30 -16.14
CA ASP A 33 0.00 3.95 -17.10
C ASP A 33 -0.50 3.82 -18.54
N ALA A 34 -1.01 2.63 -18.90
CA ALA A 34 -1.59 2.39 -20.22
C ALA A 34 -2.89 3.18 -20.43
N PHE A 35 -3.76 3.26 -19.42
CA PHE A 35 -5.01 4.03 -19.49
C PHE A 35 -4.75 5.53 -19.63
N GLU A 36 -3.81 6.08 -18.86
CA GLU A 36 -3.40 7.48 -18.99
C GLU A 36 -2.82 7.78 -20.38
N THR A 37 -1.95 6.89 -20.88
CA THR A 37 -1.38 7.01 -22.23
C THR A 37 -2.46 7.00 -23.32
N LEU A 38 -3.47 6.16 -23.17
CA LEU A 38 -4.60 6.03 -24.10
C LEU A 38 -5.75 7.02 -23.83
N ARG A 39 -5.62 7.86 -22.79
CA ARG A 39 -6.66 8.79 -22.31
C ARG A 39 -8.00 8.12 -21.96
N ILE A 40 -7.93 6.91 -21.43
CA ILE A 40 -9.09 6.15 -20.96
C ILE A 40 -9.35 6.54 -19.50
N ASN A 41 -10.59 6.90 -19.19
CA ASN A 41 -11.04 7.30 -17.83
C ASN A 41 -10.26 8.49 -17.23
N CYS A 42 -9.73 9.38 -18.07
CA CYS A 42 -8.99 10.57 -17.65
C CYS A 42 -9.87 11.82 -17.48
N SER A 43 -11.17 11.65 -17.22
CA SER A 43 -12.02 12.81 -16.91
C SER A 43 -11.77 13.21 -15.47
N PRO A 44 -11.30 14.44 -15.19
CA PRO A 44 -11.18 14.92 -13.83
C PRO A 44 -12.57 15.09 -13.21
N ASP A 45 -12.66 14.86 -11.90
CA ASP A 45 -13.80 15.20 -11.08
C ASP A 45 -13.74 16.67 -10.60
N ASP A 46 -14.60 17.02 -9.64
CA ASP A 46 -14.71 18.38 -9.10
C ASP A 46 -13.44 18.82 -8.35
N ASP A 47 -12.65 17.88 -7.82
CA ASP A 47 -11.38 18.14 -7.14
C ASP A 47 -10.20 18.20 -8.12
N GLY A 48 -10.44 17.92 -9.41
CA GLY A 48 -9.46 17.94 -10.48
C GLY A 48 -8.63 16.67 -10.58
N PHE A 49 -9.07 15.58 -9.96
CA PHE A 49 -8.42 14.27 -10.00
C PHE A 49 -9.23 13.28 -10.83
N THR A 50 -8.54 12.35 -11.46
CA THR A 50 -9.16 11.26 -12.22
C THR A 50 -9.30 10.01 -11.34
N ASP A 51 -10.15 9.07 -11.76
CA ASP A 51 -10.25 7.76 -11.09
C ASP A 51 -8.90 7.02 -11.03
N ASN A 52 -8.03 7.26 -12.00
CA ASN A 52 -6.67 6.70 -12.03
C ASN A 52 -5.79 7.33 -10.94
N ASP A 53 -5.90 8.64 -10.72
CA ASP A 53 -5.17 9.35 -9.66
C ASP A 53 -5.56 8.80 -8.28
N TYR A 54 -6.85 8.62 -8.01
CA TYR A 54 -7.32 8.04 -6.75
C TYR A 54 -6.79 6.63 -6.52
N GLN A 55 -6.76 5.79 -7.55
CA GLN A 55 -6.15 4.45 -7.45
C GLN A 55 -4.65 4.53 -7.13
N ILE A 56 -3.92 5.49 -7.73
CA ILE A 56 -2.52 5.72 -7.40
C ILE A 56 -2.37 6.18 -5.94
N PHE A 57 -3.24 7.06 -5.44
CA PHE A 57 -3.20 7.50 -4.05
C PHE A 57 -3.40 6.34 -3.08
N GLU A 58 -4.37 5.48 -3.35
CA GLU A 58 -4.66 4.30 -2.53
C GLU A 58 -3.48 3.32 -2.54
N ILE A 59 -2.90 3.03 -3.71
CA ILE A 59 -1.73 2.15 -3.83
C ILE A 59 -0.54 2.74 -3.07
N ALA A 60 -0.23 4.02 -3.30
CA ALA A 60 0.88 4.71 -2.64
C ALA A 60 0.72 4.69 -1.12
N HIS A 61 -0.47 5.00 -0.61
CA HIS A 61 -0.79 4.98 0.82
C HIS A 61 -0.62 3.57 1.40
N CYS A 62 -1.19 2.53 0.77
CA CYS A 62 -1.05 1.14 1.23
C CYS A 62 0.40 0.66 1.28
N LEU A 63 1.19 0.98 0.25
CA LEU A 63 2.59 0.61 0.21
C LEU A 63 3.38 1.34 1.29
N GLY A 64 3.07 2.62 1.51
CA GLY A 64 3.63 3.41 2.60
C GLY A 64 3.32 2.80 3.97
N GLU A 65 2.07 2.43 4.21
CA GLU A 65 1.64 1.83 5.47
C GLU A 65 2.30 0.47 5.70
N THR A 66 2.36 -0.37 4.68
CA THR A 66 3.08 -1.66 4.71
C THR A 66 4.56 -1.50 5.05
N PHE A 67 5.19 -0.45 4.50
CA PHE A 67 6.57 -0.09 4.83
C PHE A 67 6.69 0.41 6.28
N GLY A 68 5.76 1.25 6.74
CA GLY A 68 5.72 1.75 8.12
C GLY A 68 5.49 0.66 9.17
N LEU A 69 4.72 -0.38 8.80
CA LEU A 69 4.44 -1.57 9.62
C LEU A 69 5.55 -2.63 9.56
N ASN A 70 6.57 -2.44 8.72
CA ASN A 70 7.69 -3.37 8.54
C ASN A 70 7.24 -4.80 8.13
N PHE A 71 6.23 -4.90 7.26
CA PHE A 71 5.71 -6.21 6.82
C PHE A 71 6.63 -6.95 5.86
N ILE A 72 7.50 -6.24 5.15
CA ILE A 72 8.32 -6.80 4.07
C ILE A 72 9.63 -7.31 4.66
N PRO A 73 9.93 -8.62 4.57
CA PRO A 73 11.22 -9.12 5.00
C PRO A 73 12.35 -8.50 4.16
N GLU A 74 13.48 -8.18 4.78
CA GLU A 74 14.59 -7.45 4.16
C GLU A 74 15.08 -8.07 2.85
N ASN A 75 15.14 -9.41 2.80
CA ASN A 75 15.57 -10.19 1.62
C ASN A 75 14.67 -10.01 0.38
N TYR A 76 13.48 -9.44 0.52
CA TYR A 76 12.51 -9.21 -0.56
C TYR A 76 12.18 -7.72 -0.75
N SER A 77 12.88 -6.84 -0.03
CA SER A 77 12.65 -5.40 -0.08
C SER A 77 12.87 -4.81 -1.48
N HIS A 78 13.73 -5.41 -2.31
CA HIS A 78 13.98 -4.94 -3.67
C HIS A 78 12.74 -5.02 -4.56
N TYR A 79 11.94 -6.10 -4.49
CA TYR A 79 10.69 -6.21 -5.25
C TYR A 79 9.70 -5.10 -4.88
N PHE A 80 9.64 -4.76 -3.60
CA PHE A 80 8.78 -3.69 -3.11
C PHE A 80 9.30 -2.31 -3.54
N ASN A 81 10.62 -2.10 -3.50
CA ASN A 81 11.26 -0.89 -3.97
C ASN A 81 11.02 -0.67 -5.48
N ASP A 82 11.09 -1.73 -6.28
CA ASP A 82 10.83 -1.65 -7.73
C ASP A 82 9.41 -1.17 -8.00
N VAL A 83 8.41 -1.71 -7.28
CA VAL A 83 7.01 -1.24 -7.39
C VAL A 83 6.84 0.19 -6.89
N ILE A 84 7.54 0.61 -5.83
CA ILE A 84 7.53 2.02 -5.39
C ILE A 84 8.13 2.92 -6.47
N LEU A 85 9.23 2.52 -7.11
CA LEU A 85 9.86 3.30 -8.18
C LEU A 85 8.95 3.41 -9.41
N LEU A 86 8.27 2.32 -9.78
CA LEU A 86 7.26 2.33 -10.84
C LEU A 86 6.11 3.28 -10.48
N GLY A 87 5.60 3.17 -9.25
CA GLY A 87 4.55 4.03 -8.74
C GLY A 87 4.92 5.51 -8.73
N LYS A 88 6.15 5.85 -8.35
CA LYS A 88 6.67 7.23 -8.42
C LYS A 88 6.77 7.78 -9.85
N LYS A 89 7.12 6.90 -10.80
CA LYS A 89 7.23 7.28 -12.20
C LYS A 89 5.86 7.61 -12.79
N ILE A 90 4.87 6.76 -12.54
CA ILE A 90 3.49 6.93 -13.04
C ILE A 90 2.82 8.07 -12.26
N GLY A 91 2.95 8.03 -10.94
CA GLY A 91 2.33 8.97 -10.01
C GLY A 91 3.03 10.32 -9.86
N GLN A 92 3.64 10.83 -10.93
CA GLN A 92 4.58 11.95 -10.84
C GLN A 92 3.91 13.21 -10.29
N GLY A 93 4.39 13.68 -9.13
CA GLY A 93 3.90 14.89 -8.46
C GLY A 93 2.82 14.64 -7.40
N PHE A 94 2.32 13.42 -7.29
CA PHE A 94 1.24 13.08 -6.37
C PHE A 94 1.46 11.79 -5.57
N TRP A 95 2.43 10.94 -5.95
CA TRP A 95 2.79 9.73 -5.20
C TRP A 95 3.28 9.98 -3.77
N ASP A 96 4.16 10.96 -3.58
CA ASP A 96 4.95 11.06 -2.36
C ASP A 96 4.12 11.40 -1.12
N LYS A 97 3.09 12.24 -1.25
CA LYS A 97 2.26 12.67 -0.11
C LYS A 97 1.39 11.52 0.44
N PRO A 98 0.59 10.81 -0.37
CA PRO A 98 -0.12 9.60 0.08
C PRO A 98 0.82 8.53 0.63
N PHE A 99 1.97 8.29 -0.01
CA PHE A 99 2.95 7.33 0.48
C PHE A 99 3.50 7.70 1.86
N GLN A 100 3.91 8.96 2.06
CA GLN A 100 4.39 9.44 3.35
C GLN A 100 3.32 9.38 4.44
N ASN A 101 2.06 9.71 4.10
CA ASN A 101 0.94 9.57 5.03
C ASN A 101 0.79 8.11 5.49
N GLY A 102 0.79 7.15 4.54
CA GLY A 102 0.76 5.73 4.88
C GLY A 102 1.91 5.31 5.79
N VAL A 103 3.15 5.73 5.48
CA VAL A 103 4.32 5.43 6.34
C VAL A 103 4.13 5.95 7.77
N LEU A 104 3.59 7.17 7.93
CA LEU A 104 3.33 7.76 9.23
C LEU A 104 2.24 7.01 9.98
N GLU A 105 1.15 6.64 9.31
CA GLU A 105 0.07 5.84 9.88
C GLU A 105 0.56 4.48 10.35
N GLY A 106 1.27 3.73 9.49
CA GLY A 106 1.83 2.43 9.86
C GLY A 106 2.79 2.52 11.05
N LYS A 107 3.66 3.52 11.09
CA LYS A 107 4.55 3.77 12.23
C LYS A 107 3.79 4.14 13.49
N HIS A 108 2.72 4.92 13.37
CA HIS A 108 1.86 5.30 14.48
C HIS A 108 1.20 4.07 15.09
N SER A 109 0.55 3.24 14.26
CA SER A 109 -0.06 1.98 14.69
C SER A 109 0.94 1.07 15.39
N CYS A 110 2.13 0.86 14.80
CA CYS A 110 3.21 0.09 15.44
C CYS A 110 3.54 0.62 16.85
N ARG A 111 3.65 1.95 17.01
CA ARG A 111 4.01 2.57 18.29
C ARG A 111 2.89 2.46 19.32
N GLU A 112 1.65 2.75 18.93
CA GLU A 112 0.49 2.66 19.82
C GLU A 112 0.41 1.27 20.45
N PHE A 113 0.42 0.22 19.63
CA PHE A 113 0.36 -1.16 20.12
C PHE A 113 1.60 -1.60 20.91
N SER A 114 2.79 -1.06 20.60
CA SER A 114 4.01 -1.33 21.38
C SER A 114 4.03 -0.62 22.73
N SER A 115 3.28 0.47 22.89
CA SER A 115 3.21 1.29 24.10
C SER A 115 2.06 0.92 25.03
N CYS A 116 1.15 0.06 24.57
CA CYS A 116 0.02 -0.42 25.35
C CYS A 116 0.47 -1.44 26.42
N PRO A 117 0.07 -1.26 27.70
CA PRO A 117 0.09 -2.34 28.68
C PRO A 117 -0.73 -3.53 28.15
N GLU A 118 -0.34 -4.77 28.54
CA GLU A 118 -0.84 -6.07 28.01
C GLU A 118 -2.37 -6.24 27.88
N GLU A 119 -3.18 -5.33 28.43
CA GLU A 119 -4.65 -5.31 28.35
C GLU A 119 -5.22 -4.69 27.06
N CYS A 120 -4.47 -3.84 26.35
CA CYS A 120 -4.85 -3.38 25.00
C CYS A 120 -4.20 -4.32 23.99
N GLY A 121 -5.03 -5.06 23.22
CA GLY A 121 -4.61 -6.17 22.36
C GLY A 121 -3.29 -5.92 21.62
N ASP A 122 -2.37 -6.88 21.70
CA ASP A 122 -1.02 -6.71 21.14
C ASP A 122 -1.03 -6.52 19.61
N PHE A 123 0.01 -5.89 19.08
CA PHE A 123 0.22 -5.64 17.66
C PHE A 123 -0.08 -6.87 16.78
N ASP A 124 0.32 -8.07 17.18
CA ASP A 124 0.04 -9.30 16.44
C ASP A 124 -1.47 -9.59 16.35
N SER A 125 -2.26 -9.19 17.35
CA SER A 125 -3.71 -9.30 17.33
C SER A 125 -4.33 -8.31 16.33
N TYR A 126 -3.80 -7.09 16.23
CA TYR A 126 -4.21 -6.13 15.20
C TYR A 126 -3.88 -6.63 13.79
N ILE A 127 -2.67 -7.18 13.56
CA ILE A 127 -2.35 -7.70 12.23
C ILE A 127 -3.16 -8.97 11.91
N LYS A 128 -3.45 -9.82 12.91
CA LYS A 128 -4.41 -10.93 12.75
C LYS A 128 -5.80 -10.42 12.40
N TRP A 129 -6.27 -9.34 13.01
CA TRP A 129 -7.55 -8.72 12.66
C TRP A 129 -7.53 -8.22 11.21
N LEU A 130 -6.52 -7.43 10.80
CA LEU A 130 -6.36 -6.97 9.41
C LEU A 130 -6.42 -8.13 8.39
N SER A 131 -5.77 -9.26 8.70
CA SER A 131 -5.77 -10.42 7.82
C SER A 131 -7.15 -11.07 7.63
N ARG A 132 -8.09 -10.86 8.56
CA ARG A 132 -9.43 -11.48 8.58
C ARG A 132 -10.52 -10.62 7.96
N VAL A 133 -10.35 -9.30 7.90
CA VAL A 133 -11.37 -8.41 7.35
C VAL A 133 -11.32 -8.44 5.82
N HIS A 134 -12.50 -8.55 5.19
CA HIS A 134 -12.69 -8.58 3.74
C HIS A 134 -12.92 -7.19 3.16
#